data_AF-A0A2D5YT43-F1
#
_entry.id   AF-A0A2D5YT43-F1
#
_cell.length_a   1.000
_cell.length_b   1.000
_cell.length_c   1.000
_cell.angle_alpha   90.00
_cell.angle_beta   90.00
_cell.angle_gamma   90.00
#
_symmetry.space_group_name_H-M   'P 1'
#
loop_
_entity.id
_entity.type
_entity.pdbx_description
1 polymer ?
#
loop_
_entity_poly.entity_id
_entity_poly.type
_entity_poly.pdbx_seq_one_letter_code
_entity_poly.pdbx_strand_id
1 'polypeptide(L)' 'MPKKTIADIDVADRTVLMRVDFNVPLDENQTVTDDRRIRMALPSIRSV' A
#
# COMPACT_ATOMS: atom_id res chain seq x y z
N MET A 1 -17.31 10.59 14.54
CA MET A 1 -16.68 11.44 13.51
C MET A 1 -16.31 10.57 12.31
N PRO A 2 -16.57 11.02 11.08
CA PRO A 2 -16.09 10.32 9.88
C PRO A 2 -14.56 10.26 9.89
N LYS A 3 -13.99 9.17 9.39
CA LYS A 3 -12.53 9.05 9.23
C LYS A 3 -12.09 9.94 8.08
N LYS A 4 -10.95 10.60 8.22
CA LYS A 4 -10.28 11.26 7.10
C LYS A 4 -9.68 10.21 6.18
N THR A 5 -9.76 10.45 4.88
CA THR A 5 -9.10 9.69 3.83
C THR A 5 -7.80 10.37 3.44
N ILE A 6 -6.98 9.68 2.64
CA ILE A 6 -5.74 10.25 2.10
C ILE A 6 -5.99 11.47 1.21
N ALA A 7 -7.17 11.58 0.59
CA ALA A 7 -7.54 12.73 -0.23
C ALA A 7 -7.87 13.99 0.61
N ASP A 8 -8.04 13.84 1.93
CA ASP A 8 -8.44 14.93 2.83
C ASP A 8 -7.24 15.61 3.52
N ILE A 9 -6.01 15.23 3.17
CA ILE A 9 -4.79 15.64 3.89
C ILE A 9 -3.64 15.90 2.90
N ASP A 10 -2.94 17.02 3.08
CA ASP A 10 -1.69 17.30 2.38
C ASP A 10 -0.52 16.60 3.10
N VAL A 11 0.16 15.74 2.35
CA VAL A 11 1.28 14.93 2.83
C VAL A 11 2.58 15.20 2.06
N ALA A 12 2.60 16.22 1.18
CA ALA A 12 3.80 16.60 0.46
C ALA A 12 4.96 16.90 1.41
N ASP A 13 6.15 16.38 1.08
CA ASP A 13 7.38 16.49 1.88
C ASP A 13 7.25 15.95 3.32
N ARG A 14 6.30 15.04 3.57
CA ARG A 14 6.14 14.35 4.85
C ARG A 14 6.53 12.88 4.76
N THR A 15 7.07 12.37 5.86
CA THR A 15 7.20 10.92 6.05
C THR A 15 5.86 10.35 6.47
N VAL A 16 5.25 9.51 5.63
CA VAL A 16 3.94 8.88 5.87
C VAL A 16 4.13 7.41 6.27
N LEU A 17 3.61 7.02 7.43
CA LEU A 17 3.50 5.62 7.81
C LEU A 17 2.27 5.00 7.15
N MET A 18 2.48 4.06 6.23
CA MET A 18 1.41 3.41 5.48
C MET A 18 1.34 1.91 5.80
N ARG A 19 0.18 1.49 6.31
CA ARG A 19 -0.11 0.06 6.53
C ARG A 19 -0.67 -0.54 5.24
N VAL A 20 0.03 -1.53 4.70
CA VAL A 20 -0.35 -2.25 3.48
C VAL A 20 -0.61 -3.73 3.75
N ASP A 21 -1.45 -4.38 2.95
CA ASP A 21 -1.62 -5.83 2.97
C ASP A 21 -0.71 -6.48 1.91
N PHE A 22 0.51 -6.85 2.32
CA PHE A 22 1.47 -7.58 1.49
C PHE A 22 1.55 -9.07 1.84
N ASN A 23 0.48 -9.64 2.41
CA ASN A 23 0.40 -11.08 2.64
C ASN A 23 0.12 -11.80 1.29
N VAL A 24 1.18 -12.05 0.52
CA VAL A 24 1.14 -12.69 -0.81
C VAL A 24 1.67 -14.12 -0.76
N PRO A 25 1.19 -15.02 -1.63
CA PRO A 25 1.74 -16.37 -1.73
C PRO A 25 3.16 -16.34 -2.31
N LEU A 26 4.01 -17.19 -1.77
CA LEU A 26 5.38 -17.44 -2.24
C LEU A 26 5.51 -18.89 -2.68
N ASP A 27 6.39 -19.16 -3.65
CA ASP A 27 6.82 -20.52 -3.98
C ASP A 27 7.95 -21.00 -3.05
N GLU A 28 8.45 -22.21 -3.31
CA GLU A 28 9.54 -22.84 -2.55
C GLU A 28 10.86 -22.03 -2.57
N ASN A 29 11.06 -21.20 -3.60
CA ASN A 29 12.21 -20.33 -3.76
C ASN A 29 11.96 -18.92 -3.20
N GLN A 30 10.88 -18.72 -2.44
CA GLN A 30 10.43 -17.44 -1.91
C GLN A 30 10.12 -16.39 -2.98
N THR A 31 9.79 -16.83 -4.20
CA THR A 31 9.35 -15.94 -5.28
C THR A 31 7.84 -15.71 -5.18
N VAL A 32 7.42 -14.46 -5.34
CA VAL A 32 5.98 -14.10 -5.36
C VAL A 32 5.31 -14.77 -6.55
N THR A 33 4.26 -15.54 -6.29
CA THR A 33 3.49 -16.25 -7.34
C THR A 33 2.21 -15.53 -7.76
N ASP A 34 1.67 -14.67 -6.90
CA ASP A 34 0.56 -13.74 -7.20
C ASP A 34 0.84 -12.39 -6.52
N ASP A 35 1.04 -11.36 -7.34
CA ASP A 35 1.38 -10.00 -6.91
C ASP A 35 0.16 -9.08 -6.79
N ARG A 36 -1.07 -9.59 -6.94
CA ARG A 36 -2.30 -8.78 -6.98
C ARG A 36 -2.41 -7.83 -5.79
N ARG A 37 -2.11 -8.28 -4.57
CA ARG A 37 -2.19 -7.42 -3.36
C ARG A 37 -1.18 -6.27 -3.39
N ILE A 38 0.02 -6.52 -3.93
CA ILE A 38 1.05 -5.50 -4.12
C ILE A 38 0.57 -4.47 -5.14
N ARG A 39 0.10 -4.93 -6.31
CA ARG A 39 -0.42 -4.03 -7.37
C ARG A 39 -1.60 -3.17 -6.91
N MET A 40 -2.50 -3.73 -6.10
CA MET A 40 -3.64 -3.00 -5.55
C MET A 40 -3.27 -1.92 -4.53
N ALA A 41 -2.09 -2.01 -3.89
CA ALA A 41 -1.61 -0.98 -2.98
C ALA A 41 -0.92 0.20 -3.72
N LEU A 42 -0.44 -0.01 -4.95
CA LEU A 42 0.32 0.99 -5.71
C LEU A 42 -0.39 2.34 -5.89
N PRO A 43 -1.72 2.42 -6.15
CA PRO A 43 -2.39 3.70 -6.28
C PRO A 43 -2.27 4.55 -5.01
N SER A 44 -2.45 3.95 -3.83
CA SER A 44 -2.33 4.66 -2.54
C SER A 44 -0.89 5.03 -2.21
N ILE A 45 0.09 4.19 -2.60
CA ILE A 45 1.52 4.49 -2.44
C ILE A 45 1.94 5.67 -3.32
N ARG A 46 1.39 5.78 -4.53
CA ARG A 46 1.71 6.85 -5.48
C ARG A 46 0.97 8.16 -5.21
N SER A 47 -0.05 8.14 -4.35
CA SER A 47 -0.82 9.33 -3.98
C SER A 47 -0.27 10.07 -2.76
N VAL A 48 0.81 9.57 -2.15
CA VAL A 48 1.50 10.23 -1.03
C VAL A 48 2.79 10.90 -1.46
#